data_AF-G0PJG1-F1
#
_entry.id   AF-G0PJG1-F1
#
_cell.length_a   1.000
_cell.length_b   1.000
_cell.length_c   1.000
_cell.angle_alpha   90.00
_cell.angle_beta   90.00
_cell.angle_gamma   90.00
#
_symmetry.space_group_name_H-M   'P 1'
#
loop_
_entity.id
_entity.type
_entity.pdbx_description
1 polymer ?
#
loop_
_entity_poly.entity_id
_entity_poly.type
_entity_poly.pdbx_seq_one_letter_code
_entity_poly.pdbx_strand_id
1 'polypeptide(L)'
;MILLLTKTIYQLSWVLNIFRLRGSNVKYVISDDDFKNQMKLAGSKPVVVDFTAVWYNPCKMIAPTFDALSNQYLGAVFLKVDVDICENTSSTHGVSSMPTFIVFQNGNKLDTIKGANREGLEAMVRKHADPSSAGSLVEGQSDLTTLIDKKQMECLNGSDDTPLDRFLEGNCNLVSDCDEQLIVSLPFNQPVKVHSVLIKGVSDRGPKRVKVFINLQKTIDFDNAAGLEPTQFLEFDNSAANGDGQILPLKYVKFQNVQNIQFFVENNTGGGDVTELVKLTVFGTPLSAMNMNEFKRVAGKAGDAH
;
A
#
# COMPACT_ATOMS: atom_id res chain seq x y z
N MET A 1 -29.52 27.92 -3.66
CA MET A 1 -28.33 28.20 -4.51
C MET A 1 -27.03 28.15 -3.71
N ILE A 2 -26.93 28.80 -2.54
CA ILE A 2 -25.72 28.77 -1.68
C ILE A 2 -25.38 27.37 -1.14
N LEU A 3 -26.38 26.56 -0.75
CA LEU A 3 -26.17 25.19 -0.24
C LEU A 3 -25.65 24.19 -1.30
N LEU A 4 -25.99 24.42 -2.57
CA LEU A 4 -25.52 23.58 -3.68
C LEU A 4 -24.06 23.93 -4.02
N LEU A 5 -23.71 25.22 -4.00
CA LEU A 5 -22.35 25.70 -4.22
C LEU A 5 -21.37 25.22 -3.13
N THR A 6 -21.79 25.16 -1.86
CA THR A 6 -20.94 24.62 -0.79
C THR A 6 -20.71 23.12 -0.98
N LYS A 7 -21.74 22.31 -1.27
CA LYS A 7 -21.59 20.87 -1.54
C LYS A 7 -20.62 20.59 -2.69
N THR A 8 -20.66 21.38 -3.78
CA THR A 8 -19.73 21.21 -4.91
C THR A 8 -18.29 21.57 -4.54
N ILE A 9 -18.06 22.62 -3.74
CA ILE A 9 -16.72 23.02 -3.28
C ILE A 9 -16.14 21.98 -2.29
N TYR A 10 -16.98 21.42 -1.42
CA TYR A 10 -16.59 20.32 -0.53
C TYR A 10 -16.22 19.06 -1.32
N GLN A 11 -17.03 18.68 -2.33
CA GLN A 11 -16.71 17.57 -3.23
C GLN A 11 -15.38 17.79 -3.96
N LEU A 12 -15.11 19.01 -4.45
CA LEU A 12 -13.83 19.35 -5.08
C LEU A 12 -12.66 19.27 -4.12
N SER A 13 -12.78 19.77 -2.88
CA SER A 13 -11.77 19.61 -1.84
C SER A 13 -11.55 18.14 -1.45
N TRP A 14 -12.59 17.31 -1.54
CA TRP A 14 -12.53 15.88 -1.29
C TRP A 14 -11.76 15.17 -2.39
N VAL A 15 -12.09 15.44 -3.66
CA VAL A 15 -11.36 14.97 -4.83
C VAL A 15 -9.90 15.45 -4.82
N LEU A 16 -9.64 16.70 -4.44
CA LEU A 16 -8.28 17.22 -4.26
C LEU A 16 -7.53 16.51 -3.12
N ASN A 17 -8.19 16.13 -2.02
CA ASN A 17 -7.56 15.35 -0.95
C ASN A 17 -7.32 13.88 -1.36
N ILE A 18 -8.17 13.29 -2.20
CA ILE A 18 -7.90 11.99 -2.87
C ILE A 18 -6.57 12.08 -3.64
N PHE A 19 -6.31 13.19 -4.33
CA PHE A 19 -5.05 13.42 -5.05
C PHE A 19 -3.85 13.79 -4.15
N ARG A 20 -4.08 14.19 -2.89
CA ARG A 20 -3.04 14.80 -2.03
C ARG A 20 -2.33 13.82 -1.09
N LEU A 21 -2.81 12.58 -0.96
CA LEU A 21 -2.17 11.54 -0.15
C LEU A 21 -1.51 10.48 -1.03
N ARG A 22 -0.41 10.88 -1.67
CA ARG A 22 0.51 9.95 -2.34
C ARG A 22 1.21 9.10 -1.26
N GLY A 23 0.85 7.82 -1.18
CA GLY A 23 1.53 6.81 -0.34
C GLY A 23 0.72 6.16 0.79
N SER A 24 -0.62 6.24 0.83
CA SER A 24 -1.46 5.48 1.78
C SER A 24 -2.34 4.45 1.08
N ASN A 25 -2.59 3.29 1.69
CA ASN A 25 -3.56 2.29 1.18
C ASN A 25 -5.00 2.54 1.66
N VAL A 26 -5.31 3.76 2.13
CA VAL A 26 -6.66 4.15 2.53
C VAL A 26 -7.51 4.40 1.29
N LYS A 27 -8.67 3.77 1.22
CA LYS A 27 -9.68 4.05 0.20
C LYS A 27 -10.68 5.09 0.71
N TYR A 28 -10.92 6.10 -0.11
CA TYR A 28 -11.87 7.17 0.17
C TYR A 28 -13.25 6.77 -0.37
N VAL A 29 -14.24 6.70 0.52
CA VAL A 29 -15.61 6.32 0.17
C VAL A 29 -16.39 7.52 -0.34
N ILE A 30 -16.79 7.50 -1.61
CA ILE A 30 -17.37 8.67 -2.29
C ILE A 30 -18.91 8.77 -2.19
N SER A 31 -19.59 7.71 -1.73
CA SER A 31 -21.04 7.67 -1.54
C SER A 31 -21.48 6.52 -0.65
N ASP A 32 -22.74 6.54 -0.18
CA ASP A 32 -23.33 5.44 0.59
C ASP A 32 -23.35 4.10 -0.18
N ASP A 33 -23.52 4.13 -1.50
CA ASP A 33 -23.48 2.91 -2.31
C ASP A 33 -22.05 2.42 -2.56
N ASP A 34 -21.08 3.34 -2.69
CA ASP A 34 -19.67 2.97 -2.72
C ASP A 34 -19.24 2.29 -1.41
N PHE A 35 -19.70 2.76 -0.25
CA PHE A 35 -19.45 2.08 1.02
C PHE A 35 -19.88 0.60 0.97
N LYS A 36 -21.11 0.33 0.52
CA LYS A 36 -21.63 -1.04 0.38
C LYS A 36 -20.78 -1.86 -0.60
N ASN A 37 -20.33 -1.25 -1.69
CA ASN A 37 -19.48 -1.93 -2.67
C ASN A 37 -18.10 -2.26 -2.09
N GLN A 38 -17.45 -1.32 -1.39
CA GLN A 38 -16.18 -1.58 -0.71
C GLN A 38 -16.30 -2.69 0.34
N MET A 39 -17.40 -2.70 1.11
CA MET A 39 -17.70 -3.75 2.09
C MET A 39 -17.84 -5.13 1.43
N LYS A 40 -18.48 -5.21 0.24
CA LYS A 40 -18.56 -6.45 -0.54
C LYS A 40 -17.21 -6.88 -1.09
N LEU A 41 -16.44 -5.95 -1.64
CA LEU A 41 -15.12 -6.19 -2.21
C LEU A 41 -14.10 -6.67 -1.17
N ALA A 42 -14.24 -6.23 0.08
CA ALA A 42 -13.38 -6.67 1.17
C ALA A 42 -13.52 -8.18 1.49
N GLY A 43 -14.66 -8.80 1.16
CA GLY A 43 -14.90 -10.22 1.40
C GLY A 43 -14.77 -10.58 2.88
N SER A 44 -13.85 -11.50 3.20
CA SER A 44 -13.59 -11.97 4.57
C SER A 44 -12.57 -11.14 5.35
N LYS A 45 -11.97 -10.12 4.72
CA LYS A 45 -10.96 -9.29 5.34
C LYS A 45 -11.56 -8.38 6.41
N PRO A 46 -10.81 -8.08 7.48
CA PRO A 46 -11.20 -7.02 8.40
C PRO A 46 -11.19 -5.68 7.65
N VAL A 47 -12.24 -4.89 7.87
CA VAL A 47 -12.41 -3.54 7.31
C VAL A 47 -12.37 -2.54 8.46
N VAL A 48 -11.36 -1.68 8.46
CA VAL A 48 -11.20 -0.60 9.44
C VAL A 48 -11.69 0.69 8.80
N VAL A 49 -12.72 1.30 9.39
CA VAL A 49 -13.38 2.49 8.83
C VAL A 49 -13.16 3.69 9.74
N ASP A 50 -12.58 4.76 9.20
CA ASP A 50 -12.52 6.10 9.81
C ASP A 50 -13.73 6.93 9.35
N PHE A 51 -14.72 7.08 10.23
CA PHE A 51 -15.80 8.04 10.05
C PHE A 51 -15.33 9.43 10.49
N THR A 52 -15.13 10.29 9.49
CA THR A 52 -14.36 11.52 9.61
C THR A 52 -15.15 12.74 9.13
N ALA A 53 -14.56 13.91 9.31
CA ALA A 53 -15.10 15.17 8.79
C ALA A 53 -13.94 16.12 8.45
N VAL A 54 -13.89 16.62 7.21
CA VAL A 54 -12.75 17.42 6.71
C VAL A 54 -12.54 18.72 7.49
N TRP A 55 -13.60 19.30 8.05
CA TRP A 55 -13.55 20.54 8.80
C TRP A 55 -13.13 20.35 10.27
N TYR A 56 -13.12 19.12 10.80
CA TYR A 56 -12.88 18.87 12.22
C TYR A 56 -11.39 18.61 12.51
N ASN A 57 -10.78 19.44 13.38
CA ASN A 57 -9.33 19.39 13.62
C ASN A 57 -8.83 18.07 14.24
N PRO A 58 -9.52 17.45 15.22
CA PRO A 58 -9.12 16.14 15.73
C PRO A 58 -9.04 15.05 14.64
N CYS A 59 -9.89 15.11 13.61
CA CYS A 59 -9.80 14.21 12.45
C CYS A 59 -8.51 14.44 11.66
N LYS A 60 -8.12 15.70 11.43
CA LYS A 60 -6.86 16.03 10.73
C LYS A 60 -5.63 15.56 11.50
N MET A 61 -5.67 15.61 12.83
CA MET A 61 -4.56 15.19 13.67
C MET A 61 -4.31 13.67 13.65
N ILE A 62 -5.37 12.87 13.61
CA ILE A 62 -5.27 11.41 13.65
C ILE A 62 -5.09 10.78 12.26
N ALA A 63 -5.46 11.49 11.19
CA ALA A 63 -5.39 10.99 9.82
C ALA A 63 -4.02 10.40 9.43
N PRO A 64 -2.85 11.01 9.74
CA PRO A 64 -1.56 10.42 9.40
C PRO A 64 -1.29 9.08 10.12
N THR A 65 -1.83 8.90 11.33
CA THR A 65 -1.74 7.62 12.05
C THR A 65 -2.57 6.55 11.33
N PHE A 66 -3.79 6.89 10.94
CA PHE A 66 -4.65 5.98 10.18
C PHE A 66 -4.03 5.59 8.84
N ASP A 67 -3.45 6.56 8.12
CA ASP A 67 -2.76 6.33 6.85
C ASP A 67 -1.54 5.41 7.05
N ALA A 68 -0.73 5.62 8.09
CA ALA A 68 0.41 4.76 8.40
C ALA A 68 -0.02 3.32 8.73
N LEU A 69 -1.11 3.14 9.50
CA LEU A 69 -1.67 1.83 9.81
C LEU A 69 -2.16 1.11 8.55
N SER A 70 -2.73 1.84 7.58
CA SER A 70 -3.14 1.26 6.30
C SER A 70 -1.96 0.70 5.49
N ASN A 71 -0.77 1.27 5.66
CA ASN A 71 0.45 0.79 5.00
C ASN A 71 1.08 -0.38 5.74
N GLN A 72 0.86 -0.49 7.04
CA GLN A 72 1.40 -1.56 7.86
C GLN A 72 0.52 -2.83 7.80
N TYR A 73 -0.80 -2.68 7.77
CA TYR A 73 -1.76 -3.79 7.89
C TYR A 73 -2.47 -4.08 6.56
N LEU A 74 -1.72 -4.57 5.56
CA LEU A 74 -2.25 -4.83 4.20
C LEU A 74 -3.27 -5.97 4.13
N GLY A 75 -3.34 -6.82 5.16
CA GLY A 75 -4.38 -7.84 5.32
C GLY A 75 -5.76 -7.28 5.64
N ALA A 76 -5.85 -5.99 5.98
CA ALA A 76 -7.08 -5.28 6.27
C ALA A 76 -7.37 -4.21 5.22
N VAL A 77 -8.66 -3.91 5.02
CA VAL A 77 -9.11 -2.82 4.15
C VAL A 77 -9.32 -1.57 5.01
N PHE A 78 -8.67 -0.47 4.67
CA PHE A 78 -8.83 0.81 5.37
C PHE A 78 -9.71 1.74 4.54
N LEU A 79 -10.82 2.18 5.13
CA LEU A 79 -11.78 3.07 4.49
C LEU A 79 -11.86 4.39 5.26
N LYS A 80 -11.94 5.50 4.54
CA LYS A 80 -12.27 6.81 5.11
C LYS A 80 -13.64 7.25 4.57
N VAL A 81 -14.56 7.50 5.49
CA VAL A 81 -15.95 7.85 5.22
C VAL A 81 -16.20 9.25 5.77
N ASP A 82 -16.51 10.19 4.90
CA ASP A 82 -16.91 11.53 5.34
C ASP A 82 -18.39 11.53 5.71
N VAL A 83 -18.70 11.96 6.93
CA VAL A 83 -20.06 11.95 7.46
C VAL A 83 -21.00 12.90 6.73
N ASP A 84 -20.48 13.96 6.10
CA ASP A 84 -21.28 14.93 5.33
C ASP A 84 -21.61 14.41 3.92
N ILE A 85 -20.87 13.40 3.44
CA ILE A 85 -21.07 12.76 2.13
C ILE A 85 -21.90 11.49 2.27
N CYS A 86 -21.61 10.68 3.30
CA CYS A 86 -22.24 9.38 3.54
C CYS A 86 -23.11 9.44 4.82
N GLU A 87 -24.09 10.35 4.83
CA GLU A 87 -24.94 10.62 6.00
C GLU A 87 -25.71 9.35 6.44
N ASN A 88 -26.26 8.59 5.47
CA ASN A 88 -27.06 7.41 5.77
C ASN A 88 -26.20 6.27 6.35
N THR A 89 -25.03 6.03 5.77
CA THR A 89 -24.05 5.05 6.27
C THR A 89 -23.62 5.42 7.68
N SER A 90 -23.30 6.69 7.93
CA SER A 90 -22.87 7.19 9.23
C SER A 90 -23.95 7.01 10.30
N SER A 91 -25.19 7.38 9.97
CA SER A 91 -26.36 7.22 10.86
C SER A 91 -26.64 5.74 11.15
N THR A 92 -26.66 4.89 10.12
CA THR A 92 -26.91 3.44 10.23
C THR A 92 -25.90 2.76 11.15
N HIS A 93 -24.64 3.20 11.15
CA HIS A 93 -23.59 2.64 12.00
C HIS A 93 -23.46 3.32 13.38
N GLY A 94 -24.37 4.24 13.71
CA GLY A 94 -24.46 4.90 15.01
C GLY A 94 -23.34 5.91 15.27
N VAL A 95 -22.83 6.55 14.22
CA VAL A 95 -21.79 7.57 14.32
C VAL A 95 -22.40 8.87 14.81
N SER A 96 -22.02 9.28 16.02
CA SER A 96 -22.53 10.49 16.69
C SER A 96 -21.46 11.55 16.91
N SER A 97 -20.20 11.23 16.62
CA SER A 97 -19.03 12.07 16.87
C SER A 97 -17.89 11.66 15.96
N MET A 98 -17.11 12.61 15.48
CA MET A 98 -15.96 12.34 14.62
C MET A 98 -14.66 12.69 15.36
N PRO A 99 -13.54 11.98 15.11
CA PRO A 99 -13.49 10.74 14.36
C PRO A 99 -14.13 9.59 15.15
N THR A 100 -14.75 8.65 14.45
CA THR A 100 -15.15 7.36 15.02
C THR A 100 -14.57 6.26 14.14
N PHE A 101 -13.84 5.34 14.76
CA PHE A 101 -13.26 4.19 14.08
C PHE A 101 -14.10 2.95 14.36
N ILE A 102 -14.45 2.20 13.32
CA ILE A 102 -15.21 0.96 13.44
C ILE A 102 -14.49 -0.15 12.68
N VAL A 103 -14.37 -1.33 13.29
CA VAL A 103 -13.91 -2.53 12.59
C VAL A 103 -15.09 -3.42 12.24
N PHE A 104 -15.11 -3.87 10.99
CA PHE A 104 -16.03 -4.87 10.50
C PHE A 104 -15.29 -6.11 10.01
N GLN A 105 -15.91 -7.28 10.09
CA GLN A 105 -15.44 -8.48 9.41
C GLN A 105 -16.63 -9.40 9.12
N ASN A 106 -16.70 -9.97 7.91
CA ASN A 106 -17.81 -10.82 7.49
C ASN A 106 -19.19 -10.15 7.70
N GLY A 107 -19.27 -8.84 7.45
CA GLY A 107 -20.47 -8.02 7.64
C GLY A 107 -20.81 -7.68 9.10
N ASN A 108 -20.08 -8.21 10.07
CA ASN A 108 -20.32 -7.95 11.50
C ASN A 108 -19.43 -6.83 12.02
N LYS A 109 -20.00 -5.97 12.86
CA LYS A 109 -19.26 -4.94 13.61
C LYS A 109 -18.53 -5.59 14.79
N LEU A 110 -17.20 -5.54 14.78
CA LEU A 110 -16.35 -6.20 15.79
C LEU A 110 -15.92 -5.27 16.93
N ASP A 111 -15.63 -4.00 16.62
CA ASP A 111 -15.12 -3.04 17.61
C ASP A 111 -15.42 -1.60 17.21
N THR A 112 -15.34 -0.68 18.18
CA THR A 112 -15.55 0.75 17.93
C THR A 112 -14.79 1.62 18.91
N ILE A 113 -14.11 2.63 18.38
CA ILE A 113 -13.45 3.67 19.15
C ILE A 113 -13.96 5.03 18.71
N LYS A 114 -14.29 5.87 19.69
CA LYS A 114 -14.70 7.26 19.45
C LYS A 114 -13.57 8.21 19.84
N GLY A 115 -13.42 9.29 19.09
CA GLY A 115 -12.44 10.34 19.33
C GLY A 115 -11.06 10.04 18.74
N ALA A 116 -10.22 11.07 18.70
CA ALA A 116 -8.85 11.01 18.18
C ALA A 116 -7.90 10.31 19.18
N ASN A 117 -8.14 9.03 19.45
CA ASN A 117 -7.34 8.20 20.35
C ASN A 117 -6.36 7.33 19.55
N ARG A 118 -5.09 7.78 19.46
CA ARG A 118 -4.03 7.06 18.73
C ARG A 118 -3.76 5.66 19.28
N GLU A 119 -3.48 5.55 20.58
CA GLU A 119 -3.13 4.28 21.20
C GLU A 119 -4.26 3.26 21.09
N GLY A 120 -5.50 3.73 21.31
CA GLY A 120 -6.69 2.90 21.13
C GLY A 120 -6.84 2.42 19.68
N LEU A 121 -6.67 3.31 18.70
CA LEU A 121 -6.75 2.96 17.28
C LEU A 121 -5.70 1.90 16.90
N GLU A 122 -4.44 2.11 17.30
CA GLU A 122 -3.36 1.15 17.04
C GLU A 122 -3.62 -0.22 17.68
N ALA A 123 -4.12 -0.24 18.92
CA ALA A 123 -4.47 -1.48 19.61
C ALA A 123 -5.66 -2.19 18.96
N MET A 124 -6.69 -1.45 18.52
CA MET A 124 -7.85 -1.99 17.82
C MET A 124 -7.46 -2.62 16.48
N VAL A 125 -6.63 -1.92 15.71
CA VAL A 125 -6.10 -2.44 14.44
C VAL A 125 -5.27 -3.69 14.71
N ARG A 126 -4.33 -3.66 15.66
CA ARG A 126 -3.52 -4.83 16.01
C ARG A 126 -4.38 -6.04 16.41
N LYS A 127 -5.44 -5.83 17.18
CA LYS A 127 -6.33 -6.89 17.67
C LYS A 127 -7.13 -7.57 16.55
N HIS A 128 -7.64 -6.81 15.58
CA HIS A 128 -8.60 -7.32 14.59
C HIS A 128 -8.06 -7.44 13.17
N ALA A 129 -6.99 -6.71 12.86
CA ALA A 129 -6.23 -6.86 11.63
C ALA A 129 -4.98 -7.73 11.85
N ASP A 130 -4.99 -8.58 12.88
CA ASP A 130 -3.82 -9.29 13.36
C ASP A 130 -3.12 -10.06 12.21
N PRO A 131 -1.80 -9.86 12.03
CA PRO A 131 -0.95 -10.46 10.98
C PRO A 131 -1.03 -11.97 10.76
N SER A 132 -1.63 -12.71 11.69
CA SER A 132 -1.58 -14.18 11.80
C SER A 132 -2.32 -14.94 10.69
N SER A 133 -3.24 -14.30 9.97
CA SER A 133 -4.15 -15.00 9.04
C SER A 133 -3.92 -14.81 7.54
N ALA A 134 -3.04 -13.91 7.09
CA ALA A 134 -2.50 -13.88 5.71
C ALA A 134 -1.53 -12.70 5.52
N GLY A 135 -0.22 -12.98 5.41
CA GLY A 135 0.78 -12.09 4.79
C GLY A 135 0.84 -10.65 5.32
N SER A 136 1.44 -10.44 6.49
CA SER A 136 1.64 -9.10 7.06
C SER A 136 3.13 -8.79 7.30
N LEU A 137 3.43 -7.49 7.36
CA LEU A 137 4.75 -6.92 7.60
C LEU A 137 5.12 -7.08 9.08
N VAL A 138 6.33 -7.58 9.36
CA VAL A 138 6.83 -7.68 10.75
C VAL A 138 7.07 -6.27 11.29
N GLU A 139 6.91 -6.07 12.60
CA GLU A 139 7.19 -4.82 13.31
C GLU A 139 8.54 -4.21 12.88
N GLY A 140 8.50 -2.96 12.42
CA GLY A 140 9.66 -2.22 11.91
C GLY A 140 9.84 -2.23 10.38
N GLN A 141 9.14 -3.08 9.63
CA GLN A 141 9.18 -3.08 8.17
C GLN A 141 8.32 -1.96 7.59
N SER A 142 8.83 -1.27 6.57
CA SER A 142 8.11 -0.23 5.82
C SER A 142 8.18 -0.49 4.31
N ASP A 143 7.28 0.15 3.57
CA ASP A 143 7.38 0.26 2.11
C ASP A 143 8.68 0.98 1.71
N LEU A 144 9.49 0.36 0.86
CA LEU A 144 10.77 0.88 0.39
C LEU A 144 10.68 1.65 -0.92
N THR A 145 9.49 1.86 -1.48
CA THR A 145 9.26 2.56 -2.76
C THR A 145 9.89 3.95 -2.78
N THR A 146 9.93 4.65 -1.64
CA THR A 146 10.56 5.97 -1.51
C THR A 146 12.09 5.94 -1.56
N LEU A 147 12.70 4.78 -1.30
CA LEU A 147 14.15 4.58 -1.34
C LEU A 147 14.64 4.09 -2.69
N ILE A 148 13.75 3.78 -3.64
CA ILE A 148 14.10 3.37 -5.00
C ILE A 148 14.67 4.56 -5.77
N ASP A 149 15.80 4.36 -6.46
CA ASP A 149 16.33 5.33 -7.41
C ASP A 149 15.52 5.29 -8.71
N LYS A 150 14.49 6.14 -8.79
CA LYS A 150 13.62 6.27 -9.96
C LYS A 150 14.36 6.67 -11.25
N LYS A 151 15.60 7.18 -11.17
CA LYS A 151 16.38 7.56 -12.37
C LYS A 151 17.13 6.38 -12.97
N GLN A 152 17.43 5.36 -12.16
CA GLN A 152 18.22 4.20 -12.55
C GLN A 152 17.42 2.91 -12.60
N MET A 153 16.13 2.94 -12.24
CA MET A 153 15.25 1.81 -12.43
C MET A 153 15.04 1.52 -13.92
N GLU A 154 14.91 0.25 -14.24
CA GLU A 154 14.76 -0.23 -15.61
C GLU A 154 13.70 -1.32 -15.67
N CYS A 155 12.96 -1.34 -16.77
CA CYS A 155 12.03 -2.40 -17.12
C CYS A 155 12.39 -2.93 -18.50
N LEU A 156 12.59 -4.24 -18.65
CA LEU A 156 12.78 -4.88 -19.95
C LEU A 156 11.50 -5.61 -20.34
N ASN A 157 11.14 -5.50 -21.62
CA ASN A 157 9.89 -6.00 -22.22
C ASN A 157 8.63 -5.39 -21.60
N GLY A 158 8.71 -4.20 -21.00
CA GLY A 158 7.54 -3.46 -20.55
C GLY A 158 6.96 -2.58 -21.67
N SER A 159 5.64 -2.54 -21.79
CA SER A 159 4.94 -1.71 -22.77
C SER A 159 5.18 -0.21 -22.53
N ASP A 160 5.45 0.53 -23.60
CA ASP A 160 5.66 1.99 -23.59
C ASP A 160 4.45 2.78 -23.06
N ASP A 161 3.24 2.23 -23.19
CA ASP A 161 2.01 2.83 -22.66
C ASP A 161 1.96 2.80 -21.12
N THR A 162 2.77 1.93 -20.52
CA THR A 162 2.79 1.64 -19.07
C THR A 162 4.18 1.81 -18.47
N PRO A 163 4.70 3.04 -18.38
CA PRO A 163 6.06 3.25 -17.91
C PRO A 163 6.21 2.92 -16.42
N LEU A 164 7.38 2.40 -16.04
CA LEU A 164 7.67 1.84 -14.72
C LEU A 164 7.46 2.86 -13.58
N ASP A 165 7.68 4.15 -13.83
CA ASP A 165 7.53 5.22 -12.86
C ASP A 165 6.07 5.39 -12.42
N ARG A 166 5.15 5.37 -13.38
CA ARG A 166 3.71 5.46 -13.15
C ARG A 166 3.17 4.20 -12.48
N PHE A 167 3.72 3.04 -12.84
CA PHE A 167 3.36 1.78 -12.22
C PHE A 167 3.71 1.74 -10.72
N LEU A 168 4.94 2.11 -10.34
CA LEU A 168 5.37 2.11 -8.94
C LEU A 168 4.58 3.12 -8.08
N GLU A 169 4.05 4.17 -8.70
CA GLU A 169 3.15 5.13 -8.04
C GLU A 169 1.70 4.64 -7.94
N GLY A 170 1.37 3.50 -8.54
CA GLY A 170 0.03 2.92 -8.57
C GLY A 170 -0.92 3.61 -9.56
N ASN A 171 -0.39 4.34 -10.55
CA ASN A 171 -1.18 5.09 -11.53
C ASN A 171 -1.54 4.26 -12.77
N CYS A 172 -0.82 3.17 -13.02
CA CYS A 172 -1.11 2.24 -14.12
C CYS A 172 -0.70 0.82 -13.73
N ASN A 173 -1.18 -0.15 -14.50
CA ASN A 173 -0.63 -1.51 -14.47
C ASN A 173 0.65 -1.55 -15.31
N LEU A 174 1.53 -2.50 -15.06
CA LEU A 174 2.71 -2.76 -15.88
C LEU A 174 2.45 -4.01 -16.72
N VAL A 175 2.53 -3.86 -18.04
CA VAL A 175 2.16 -4.91 -19.00
C VAL A 175 3.40 -5.30 -19.80
N SER A 176 3.60 -6.59 -20.04
CA SER A 176 4.66 -7.04 -20.96
C SER A 176 4.28 -6.81 -22.42
N ASP A 177 5.26 -6.53 -23.29
CA ASP A 177 5.00 -6.07 -24.67
C ASP A 177 4.99 -7.21 -25.70
N CYS A 178 6.07 -8.00 -25.77
CA CYS A 178 6.22 -9.04 -26.80
C CYS A 178 5.74 -10.43 -26.37
N ASP A 179 6.02 -10.81 -25.13
CA ASP A 179 5.76 -12.14 -24.57
C ASP A 179 5.50 -12.04 -23.05
N GLU A 180 5.29 -13.16 -22.37
CA GLU A 180 4.95 -13.19 -20.95
C GLU A 180 6.12 -12.85 -20.02
N GLN A 181 7.34 -12.72 -20.54
CA GLN A 181 8.52 -12.46 -19.74
C GLN A 181 8.66 -10.97 -19.44
N LEU A 182 9.08 -10.66 -18.22
CA LEU A 182 9.25 -9.26 -17.81
C LEU A 182 10.41 -9.16 -16.82
N ILE A 183 11.27 -8.17 -16.98
CA ILE A 183 12.33 -7.89 -16.00
C ILE A 183 12.12 -6.50 -15.42
N VAL A 184 12.06 -6.41 -14.09
CA VAL A 184 11.96 -5.15 -13.35
C VAL A 184 13.18 -5.00 -12.44
N SER A 185 13.98 -3.96 -12.66
CA SER A 185 15.20 -3.65 -11.92
C SER A 185 15.00 -2.42 -11.05
N LEU A 186 15.12 -2.59 -9.73
CA LEU A 186 14.88 -1.56 -8.72
C LEU A 186 16.15 -1.33 -7.89
N PRO A 187 17.01 -0.37 -8.28
CA PRO A 187 18.11 0.10 -7.45
C PRO A 187 17.60 0.95 -6.28
N PHE A 188 18.29 0.90 -5.14
CA PHE A 188 18.00 1.70 -3.95
C PHE A 188 19.06 2.79 -3.76
N ASN A 189 18.63 3.98 -3.33
CA ASN A 189 19.48 5.14 -3.02
C ASN A 189 20.39 4.91 -1.80
N GLN A 190 20.06 3.90 -0.98
CA GLN A 190 20.84 3.47 0.16
C GLN A 190 20.63 1.96 0.39
N PRO A 191 21.59 1.26 1.01
CA PRO A 191 21.42 -0.16 1.29
C PRO A 191 20.22 -0.42 2.21
N VAL A 192 19.43 -1.45 1.86
CA VAL A 192 18.23 -1.87 2.60
C VAL A 192 18.29 -3.36 2.97
N LYS A 193 17.57 -3.71 4.03
CA LYS A 193 17.23 -5.08 4.42
C LYS A 193 15.85 -5.40 3.86
N VAL A 194 15.77 -6.27 2.85
CA VAL A 194 14.47 -6.67 2.29
C VAL A 194 13.93 -7.86 3.06
N HIS A 195 12.68 -7.77 3.47
CA HIS A 195 12.04 -8.81 4.27
C HIS A 195 10.95 -9.54 3.49
N SER A 196 10.16 -8.80 2.71
CA SER A 196 9.04 -9.35 1.97
C SER A 196 8.75 -8.51 0.74
N VAL A 197 7.99 -9.09 -0.18
CA VAL A 197 7.55 -8.43 -1.41
C VAL A 197 6.07 -8.69 -1.62
N LEU A 198 5.35 -7.69 -2.12
CA LEU A 198 3.99 -7.83 -2.62
C LEU A 198 4.06 -7.75 -4.13
N ILE A 199 3.61 -8.81 -4.79
CA ILE A 199 3.41 -8.83 -6.24
C ILE A 199 1.95 -9.18 -6.49
N LYS A 200 1.25 -8.31 -7.21
CA LYS A 200 -0.15 -8.48 -7.59
C LYS A 200 -0.24 -8.47 -9.11
N GLY A 201 -0.92 -9.46 -9.67
CA GLY A 201 -1.21 -9.56 -11.10
C GLY A 201 -2.69 -9.37 -11.42
N VAL A 202 -3.04 -9.49 -12.70
CA VAL A 202 -4.44 -9.54 -13.15
C VAL A 202 -4.82 -10.97 -13.50
N SER A 203 -5.74 -11.58 -12.75
CA SER A 203 -6.41 -12.84 -13.12
C SER A 203 -5.45 -13.96 -13.60
N ASP A 204 -5.63 -14.37 -14.84
CA ASP A 204 -4.86 -15.35 -15.59
C ASP A 204 -3.60 -14.76 -16.25
N ARG A 205 -3.45 -13.44 -16.25
CA ARG A 205 -2.27 -12.71 -16.76
C ARG A 205 -1.32 -12.30 -15.63
N GLY A 206 -1.57 -12.73 -14.39
CA GLY A 206 -0.67 -12.49 -13.27
C GLY A 206 0.59 -13.34 -13.33
N PRO A 207 1.68 -12.94 -12.65
CA PRO A 207 2.93 -13.69 -12.67
C PRO A 207 2.75 -15.02 -11.93
N LYS A 208 3.33 -16.10 -12.46
CA LYS A 208 3.33 -17.42 -11.82
C LYS A 208 4.69 -17.77 -11.26
N ARG A 209 5.76 -17.63 -12.06
CA ARG A 209 7.13 -17.91 -11.62
C ARG A 209 7.96 -16.65 -11.68
N VAL A 210 8.48 -16.23 -10.53
CA VAL A 210 9.31 -15.03 -10.41
C VAL A 210 10.64 -15.38 -9.76
N LYS A 211 11.73 -15.10 -10.48
CA LYS A 211 13.09 -15.18 -9.98
C LYS A 211 13.52 -13.84 -9.41
N VAL A 212 14.05 -13.84 -8.19
CA VAL A 212 14.53 -12.63 -7.51
C VAL A 212 16.05 -12.65 -7.43
N PHE A 213 16.68 -11.62 -7.97
CA PHE A 213 18.12 -11.39 -7.92
C PHE A 213 18.41 -10.12 -7.11
N ILE A 214 19.60 -10.05 -6.51
CA ILE A 214 20.04 -8.86 -5.79
C ILE A 214 21.50 -8.54 -6.11
N ASN A 215 21.85 -7.26 -6.00
CA ASN A 215 23.23 -6.75 -6.07
C ASN A 215 23.96 -7.13 -7.37
N LEU A 216 23.22 -7.23 -8.48
CA LEU A 216 23.83 -7.38 -9.79
C LEU A 216 24.38 -6.03 -10.26
N GLN A 217 25.49 -6.04 -11.00
CA GLN A 217 26.13 -4.81 -11.48
C GLN A 217 25.31 -4.07 -12.55
N LYS A 218 24.48 -4.81 -13.28
CA LYS A 218 23.63 -4.34 -14.38
C LYS A 218 22.29 -5.06 -14.31
N THR A 219 21.29 -4.52 -15.00
CA THR A 219 20.04 -5.24 -15.25
C THR A 219 20.34 -6.54 -15.98
N ILE A 220 19.83 -7.64 -15.46
CA ILE A 220 19.96 -8.97 -16.04
C ILE A 220 19.18 -9.02 -17.35
N ASP A 221 19.71 -9.72 -18.36
CA ASP A 221 18.98 -10.03 -19.59
C ASP A 221 18.21 -11.35 -19.46
N PHE A 222 17.33 -11.64 -20.42
CA PHE A 222 16.46 -12.82 -20.39
C PHE A 222 17.25 -14.15 -20.44
N ASP A 223 18.34 -14.19 -21.20
CA ASP A 223 19.19 -15.39 -21.32
C ASP A 223 19.87 -15.73 -19.99
N ASN A 224 20.49 -14.74 -19.35
CA ASN A 224 21.13 -14.91 -18.05
C ASN A 224 20.08 -15.15 -16.95
N ALA A 225 18.91 -14.51 -17.01
CA ALA A 225 17.85 -14.72 -16.02
C ALA A 225 17.27 -16.14 -16.09
N ALA A 226 17.22 -16.74 -17.28
CA ALA A 226 16.82 -18.13 -17.47
C ALA A 226 17.86 -19.11 -16.89
N GLY A 227 19.16 -18.87 -17.14
CA GLY A 227 20.25 -19.77 -16.77
C GLY A 227 20.82 -19.64 -15.35
N LEU A 228 20.76 -18.44 -14.75
CA LEU A 228 21.35 -18.19 -13.43
C LEU A 228 20.41 -18.62 -12.30
N GLU A 229 21.02 -19.11 -11.22
CA GLU A 229 20.34 -19.42 -9.96
C GLU A 229 19.92 -18.12 -9.26
N PRO A 230 18.63 -17.93 -8.97
CA PRO A 230 18.17 -16.73 -8.28
C PRO A 230 18.53 -16.77 -6.79
N THR A 231 18.63 -15.59 -6.18
CA THR A 231 18.75 -15.46 -4.72
C THR A 231 17.56 -16.13 -4.04
N GLN A 232 16.38 -15.93 -4.61
CA GLN A 232 15.15 -16.63 -4.24
C GLN A 232 14.21 -16.79 -5.43
N PHE A 233 13.53 -17.94 -5.48
CA PHE A 233 12.44 -18.22 -6.40
C PHE A 233 11.10 -18.05 -5.69
N LEU A 234 10.13 -17.43 -6.36
CA LEU A 234 8.76 -17.23 -5.90
C LEU A 234 7.81 -17.89 -6.90
N GLU A 235 6.87 -18.67 -6.39
CA GLU A 235 5.82 -19.30 -7.17
C GLU A 235 4.46 -18.82 -6.65
N PHE A 236 3.60 -18.40 -7.57
CA PHE A 236 2.28 -17.86 -7.30
C PHE A 236 1.23 -18.82 -7.85
N ASP A 237 0.16 -19.02 -7.08
CA ASP A 237 -1.02 -19.74 -7.54
C ASP A 237 -2.11 -18.78 -8.07
N ASN A 238 -3.13 -19.36 -8.69
CA ASN A 238 -4.26 -18.61 -9.26
C ASN A 238 -5.10 -17.86 -8.21
N SER A 239 -4.90 -18.10 -6.92
CA SER A 239 -5.61 -17.42 -5.83
C SER A 239 -4.82 -16.23 -5.27
N ALA A 240 -3.50 -16.32 -5.26
CA ALA A 240 -2.58 -15.30 -4.77
C ALA A 240 -2.41 -14.12 -5.74
N ALA A 241 -2.50 -14.38 -7.05
CA ALA A 241 -2.41 -13.35 -8.07
C ALA A 241 -3.68 -12.47 -8.18
N ASN A 242 -4.84 -12.96 -7.71
CA ASN A 242 -6.17 -12.46 -8.12
C ASN A 242 -6.95 -11.70 -7.03
N GLY A 243 -6.28 -11.28 -5.95
CA GLY A 243 -6.85 -10.51 -4.84
C GLY A 243 -6.17 -9.16 -4.63
N ASP A 244 -6.01 -8.70 -3.39
CA ASP A 244 -5.22 -7.49 -3.07
C ASP A 244 -3.69 -7.69 -3.15
N GLY A 245 -3.24 -8.82 -3.72
CA GLY A 245 -1.86 -9.29 -3.70
C GLY A 245 -1.51 -9.98 -2.38
N GLN A 246 -0.62 -10.97 -2.43
CA GLN A 246 -0.09 -11.64 -1.24
C GLN A 246 1.29 -11.07 -0.91
N ILE A 247 1.50 -10.68 0.36
CA ILE A 247 2.86 -10.40 0.84
C ILE A 247 3.59 -11.73 0.98
N LEU A 248 4.64 -11.90 0.19
CA LEU A 248 5.50 -13.07 0.21
C LEU A 248 6.77 -12.78 1.01
N PRO A 249 7.05 -13.56 2.08
CA PRO A 249 8.29 -13.41 2.82
C PRO A 249 9.48 -13.86 1.96
N LEU A 250 10.51 -13.03 1.94
CA LEU A 250 11.82 -13.40 1.43
C LEU A 250 12.64 -14.06 2.54
N LYS A 251 13.63 -14.86 2.15
CA LYS A 251 14.61 -15.49 3.03
C LYS A 251 15.54 -14.41 3.58
N TYR A 252 15.06 -13.65 4.55
CA TYR A 252 15.68 -12.46 5.13
C TYR A 252 17.21 -12.58 5.29
N VAL A 253 17.72 -13.73 5.72
CA VAL A 253 19.17 -14.02 5.84
C VAL A 253 19.98 -13.75 4.57
N LYS A 254 19.39 -13.87 3.38
CA LYS A 254 20.02 -13.57 2.08
C LYS A 254 19.88 -12.10 1.68
N PHE A 255 18.92 -11.38 2.26
CA PHE A 255 18.52 -10.03 1.86
C PHE A 255 18.89 -8.97 2.93
N GLN A 256 20.02 -9.17 3.63
CA GLN A 256 20.49 -8.27 4.70
C GLN A 256 21.11 -6.97 4.22
N ASN A 257 21.61 -6.92 2.99
CA ASN A 257 22.34 -5.79 2.44
C ASN A 257 22.07 -5.73 0.93
N VAL A 258 20.96 -5.10 0.57
CA VAL A 258 20.46 -5.02 -0.81
C VAL A 258 20.63 -3.60 -1.32
N GLN A 259 21.40 -3.43 -2.38
CA GLN A 259 21.60 -2.17 -3.10
C GLN A 259 20.74 -2.09 -4.36
N ASN A 260 20.46 -3.23 -5.00
CA ASN A 260 19.47 -3.35 -6.04
C ASN A 260 18.78 -4.70 -5.93
N ILE A 261 17.51 -4.75 -6.34
CA ILE A 261 16.71 -5.96 -6.45
C ILE A 261 16.12 -6.03 -7.85
N GLN A 262 16.17 -7.21 -8.47
CA GLN A 262 15.64 -7.44 -9.81
C GLN A 262 14.67 -8.61 -9.79
N PHE A 263 13.54 -8.43 -10.45
CA PHE A 263 12.48 -9.43 -10.59
C PHE A 263 12.42 -9.87 -12.04
N PHE A 264 12.67 -11.14 -12.30
CA PHE A 264 12.41 -11.74 -13.59
C PHE A 264 11.15 -12.59 -13.50
N VAL A 265 10.10 -12.16 -14.19
CA VAL A 265 8.89 -12.95 -14.40
C VAL A 265 9.14 -13.88 -15.58
N GLU A 266 9.11 -15.18 -15.31
CA GLU A 266 9.39 -16.22 -16.31
C GLU A 266 8.12 -16.61 -17.07
N ASN A 267 6.97 -16.63 -16.39
CA ASN A 267 5.67 -16.89 -17.00
C ASN A 267 4.50 -16.40 -16.14
N ASN A 268 3.30 -16.45 -16.72
CA ASN A 268 2.04 -16.10 -16.06
C ASN A 268 1.20 -17.33 -15.65
N THR A 269 0.16 -17.06 -14.85
CA THR A 269 -0.71 -18.08 -14.25
C THR A 269 -1.61 -18.79 -15.25
N GLY A 270 -2.07 -18.07 -16.28
CA GLY A 270 -2.98 -18.55 -17.31
C GLY A 270 -2.33 -19.18 -18.53
N GLY A 271 -0.99 -19.07 -18.67
CA GLY A 271 -0.27 -19.50 -19.86
C GLY A 271 -0.59 -18.65 -21.11
N GLY A 272 -0.99 -17.39 -20.93
CA GLY A 272 -1.20 -16.46 -22.04
C GLY A 272 0.10 -15.81 -22.50
N ASP A 273 0.03 -15.02 -23.56
CA ASP A 273 1.22 -14.40 -24.17
C ASP A 273 1.70 -13.14 -23.45
N VAL A 274 0.94 -12.62 -22.48
CA VAL A 274 1.24 -11.34 -21.82
C VAL A 274 1.07 -11.47 -20.32
N THR A 275 2.02 -10.89 -19.58
CA THR A 275 1.95 -10.72 -18.12
C THR A 275 1.53 -9.29 -17.79
N GLU A 276 0.60 -9.15 -16.86
CA GLU A 276 0.14 -7.86 -16.35
C GLU A 276 0.25 -7.81 -14.82
N LEU A 277 1.05 -6.85 -14.34
CA LEU A 277 1.23 -6.55 -12.93
C LEU A 277 0.39 -5.34 -12.54
N VAL A 278 -0.36 -5.45 -11.44
CA VAL A 278 -1.15 -4.37 -10.85
C VAL A 278 -0.36 -3.63 -9.78
N LYS A 279 0.48 -4.35 -9.02
CA LYS A 279 1.26 -3.76 -7.94
C LYS A 279 2.53 -4.56 -7.67
N LEU A 280 3.63 -3.85 -7.49
CA LEU A 280 4.90 -4.39 -7.00
C LEU A 280 5.37 -3.49 -5.85
N THR A 281 5.52 -4.06 -4.66
CA THR A 281 5.99 -3.33 -3.49
C THR A 281 7.04 -4.14 -2.76
N VAL A 282 8.16 -3.52 -2.41
CA VAL A 282 9.25 -4.14 -1.67
C VAL A 282 9.22 -3.61 -0.25
N PHE A 283 9.19 -4.50 0.74
CA PHE A 283 9.15 -4.12 2.14
C PHE A 283 10.42 -4.49 2.87
N GLY A 284 10.80 -3.61 3.80
CA GLY A 284 11.93 -3.87 4.65
C GLY A 284 12.36 -2.66 5.46
N THR A 285 13.66 -2.56 5.73
CA THR A 285 14.22 -1.47 6.53
C THR A 285 15.51 -0.93 5.93
N PRO A 286 15.79 0.38 6.04
CA PRO A 286 17.10 0.91 5.67
C PRO A 286 18.18 0.40 6.62
N LEU A 287 19.40 0.13 6.11
CA LEU A 287 20.52 -0.30 6.97
C LEU A 287 20.99 0.83 7.89
N SER A 288 21.00 2.07 7.40
CA SER A 288 21.30 3.26 8.19
C SER A 288 20.00 3.91 8.64
N ALA A 289 19.66 3.73 9.91
CA ALA A 289 18.54 4.42 10.54
C ALA A 289 18.90 5.91 10.74
N MET A 290 18.69 6.75 9.73
CA MET A 290 18.40 8.16 10.05
C MET A 290 16.97 8.19 10.60
N ASN A 291 16.88 8.18 11.93
CA ASN A 291 15.63 8.32 12.67
C ASN A 291 14.97 9.66 12.32
N MET A 292 13.97 9.68 11.45
CA MET A 292 13.18 10.89 11.18
C MET A 292 12.36 11.35 12.40
N ASN A 293 12.28 10.54 13.46
CA ASN A 293 11.68 10.91 14.74
C ASN A 293 12.53 11.88 15.58
N GLU A 294 13.79 12.16 15.20
CA GLU A 294 14.65 13.10 15.94
C GLU A 294 14.53 14.56 15.51
N PHE A 295 13.81 14.88 14.43
CA PHE A 295 13.52 16.28 14.08
C PHE A 295 12.34 16.85 14.86
N LYS A 296 12.43 16.86 16.20
CA LYS A 296 11.75 17.90 16.98
C LYS A 296 12.52 19.20 16.74
N ARG A 297 11.99 20.08 15.90
CA ARG A 297 12.36 21.50 15.93
C ARG A 297 12.20 21.97 17.38
N VAL A 298 13.31 22.19 18.08
CA VAL A 298 13.30 22.91 19.34
C VAL A 298 12.85 24.32 18.99
N ALA A 299 11.58 24.62 19.21
CA ALA A 299 11.10 25.99 19.22
C ALA A 299 11.91 26.70 20.30
N GLY A 300 12.84 27.55 19.89
CA GLY A 300 13.63 28.37 20.79
C GLY A 300 12.67 29.12 21.71
N LYS A 301 12.86 28.99 23.02
CA LYS A 301 12.15 29.81 23.99
C LYS A 301 12.53 31.26 23.73
N ALA A 302 11.51 32.09 23.48
CA ALA A 302 11.64 33.53 23.55
C ALA A 302 11.73 33.94 25.03
N GLY A 303 12.72 34.79 25.33
CA GLY A 303 12.77 35.58 26.56
C GLY A 303 13.62 34.97 27.67
N ASP A 304 14.86 35.44 27.77
CA ASP A 304 15.34 35.98 29.04
C ASP A 304 15.94 37.35 28.74
N ALA A 305 15.23 38.38 29.17
CA ALA A 305 15.71 39.75 29.21
C ALA A 305 16.53 39.92 30.48
N HIS A 306 17.79 40.33 30.34
CA HIS A 306 18.50 41.17 31.30
C HIS A 306 19.48 42.07 30.57
#